data_AF-A0A2A4JL53-F1
#
_entry.id   AF-A0A2A4JL53-F1
#
_cell.length_a   1.000
_cell.length_b   1.000
_cell.length_c   1.000
_cell.angle_alpha   90.00
_cell.angle_beta   90.00
_cell.angle_gamma   90.00
#
_symmetry.space_group_name_H-M   'P 1'
#
loop_
_entity.id
_entity.type
_entity.pdbx_description
1 polymer ?
#
loop_
_entity_poly.entity_id
_entity_poly.type
_entity_poly.pdbx_seq_one_letter_code
_entity_poly.pdbx_strand_id
1 'polypeptide(L)'
;MANPPYNEKATVAGWGLVNEETLEKSPYLHYVDQYVRTAEECKAILGQVPAGTLCASSGNIKSYASRGDSGSALVVRGYIQIGIVSYKIPDISRSLVVYTDTGYFYDWITHQTKMLYCA
;
A
#
# COMPACT_ATOMS: atom_id res chain seq x y z
N MET A 1 -5.11 7.39 -9.42
CA MET A 1 -5.42 8.66 -8.73
C MET A 1 -4.99 9.82 -9.61
N ALA A 2 -5.78 10.89 -9.71
CA ALA A 2 -5.46 12.02 -10.59
C ALA A 2 -4.24 12.83 -10.12
N ASN A 3 -4.07 12.99 -8.80
CA ASN A 3 -2.95 13.70 -8.19
C ASN A 3 -2.32 12.87 -7.05
N PRO A 4 -1.47 11.87 -7.35
CA PRO A 4 -0.85 11.06 -6.32
C PRO A 4 0.15 11.86 -5.47
N PRO A 5 0.25 11.59 -4.16
CA PRO A 5 1.11 12.34 -3.25
C PRO A 5 2.56 11.80 -3.26
N TYR A 6 3.24 11.87 -4.42
CA TYR A 6 4.55 11.22 -4.65
C TYR A 6 5.65 11.60 -3.64
N ASN A 7 5.69 12.86 -3.22
CA ASN A 7 6.72 13.39 -2.31
C ASN A 7 6.24 13.48 -0.85
N GLU A 8 5.04 12.96 -0.57
CA GLU A 8 4.46 13.00 0.76
C GLU A 8 4.72 11.68 1.48
N LYS A 9 4.98 11.79 2.78
CA LYS A 9 5.13 10.63 3.64
C LYS A 9 3.77 9.95 3.84
N ALA A 10 3.68 8.68 3.45
CA ALA A 10 2.56 7.82 3.76
C ALA A 10 2.96 6.82 4.85
N THR A 11 2.03 6.45 5.71
CA THR A 11 2.26 5.46 6.78
C THR A 11 1.34 4.27 6.54
N VAL A 12 1.88 3.07 6.67
CA VAL A 12 1.12 1.81 6.71
C VAL A 12 1.37 1.13 8.04
N ALA A 13 0.33 0.59 8.65
CA ALA A 13 0.40 -0.09 9.94
C ALA A 13 -0.27 -1.47 9.86
N GLY A 14 0.22 -2.41 10.66
CA GLY A 14 -0.33 -3.76 10.71
C GLY A 14 0.38 -4.69 11.70
N TRP A 15 -0.11 -5.93 11.75
CA TRP A 15 0.39 -7.02 12.59
C TRP A 15 1.02 -8.14 11.74
N GLY A 16 1.50 -7.81 10.54
CA GLY A 16 2.25 -8.71 9.70
C GLY A 16 3.57 -9.15 10.34
N LEU A 17 4.32 -9.97 9.61
CA LEU A 17 5.62 -10.44 10.07
C LEU A 17 6.60 -9.26 10.24
N VAL A 18 7.24 -9.19 11.39
CA VAL A 18 8.34 -8.23 11.65
C VAL A 18 9.68 -8.71 11.09
N ASN A 19 9.79 -10.02 10.86
CA ASN A 19 10.91 -10.64 10.16
C ASN A 19 10.42 -11.75 9.24
N GLU A 20 10.63 -11.60 7.93
CA GLU A 20 10.20 -12.57 6.92
C GLU A 20 11.05 -13.84 6.88
N GLU A 21 12.30 -13.79 7.35
CA GLU A 21 13.25 -14.92 7.30
C GLU A 21 13.02 -15.88 8.47
N THR A 22 12.78 -15.35 9.67
CA THR A 22 12.48 -16.13 10.87
C THR A 22 10.98 -16.38 11.06
N LEU A 23 10.13 -15.78 10.22
CA LEU A 23 8.66 -15.78 10.36
C LEU A 23 8.18 -15.22 11.70
N GLU A 24 8.91 -14.24 12.24
CA GLU A 24 8.60 -13.62 13.53
C GLU A 24 7.35 -12.74 13.43
N LYS A 25 6.46 -12.90 14.40
CA LYS A 25 5.25 -12.09 14.60
C LYS A 25 5.39 -11.26 15.87
N SER A 26 4.63 -10.17 15.95
CA SER A 26 4.56 -9.33 17.14
C SER A 26 3.10 -9.20 17.62
N PRO A 27 2.83 -9.20 18.94
CA PRO A 27 1.52 -8.86 19.46
C PRO A 27 1.22 -7.34 19.36
N TYR A 28 2.23 -6.53 19.08
CA TYR A 28 2.11 -5.08 18.99
C TYR A 28 1.86 -4.65 17.54
N LEU A 29 1.11 -3.56 17.38
CA LEU A 29 0.95 -2.89 16.10
C LEU A 29 2.28 -2.26 15.69
N HIS A 30 2.75 -2.57 14.49
CA HIS A 30 3.91 -1.90 13.89
C HIS A 30 3.46 -0.99 12.76
N TYR A 31 4.31 -0.02 12.43
CA TYR A 31 4.08 0.85 11.29
C TYR A 31 5.40 1.16 10.59
N VAL A 32 5.29 1.46 9.30
CA VAL A 32 6.41 1.91 8.48
C VAL A 32 5.98 3.08 7.62
N ASP A 33 6.92 4.00 7.41
CA ASP A 33 6.76 5.08 6.45
C ASP A 33 7.10 4.60 5.04
N GLN A 34 6.36 5.06 4.05
CA GLN A 34 6.43 4.70 2.64
C GLN A 34 6.25 5.96 1.79
N TYR A 35 6.78 5.93 0.57
CA TYR A 35 6.63 6.99 -0.42
C TYR A 35 6.07 6.40 -1.70
N VAL A 36 5.00 7.01 -2.22
CA VAL A 36 4.36 6.60 -3.47
C VAL A 36 5.32 6.85 -4.62
N ARG A 37 5.55 5.82 -5.44
CA ARG A 37 6.38 5.93 -6.66
C ARG A 37 5.52 6.28 -7.85
N THR A 38 6.14 6.82 -8.90
CA THR A 38 5.42 7.08 -10.15
C THR A 38 4.98 5.77 -10.79
N ALA A 39 3.92 5.81 -11.60
CA ALA A 39 3.46 4.61 -12.31
C ALA A 39 4.55 4.07 -13.24
N GLU A 40 5.36 4.95 -13.82
CA GLU A 40 6.50 4.63 -14.67
C GLU A 40 7.59 3.89 -13.88
N GLU A 41 7.95 4.37 -12.69
CA GLU A 41 8.91 3.70 -11.80
C GLU A 41 8.41 2.32 -11.35
N CYS A 42 7.13 2.23 -10.97
CA CYS A 42 6.52 0.95 -10.61
C CYS A 42 6.60 -0.05 -11.78
N LYS A 43 6.28 0.41 -13.00
CA LYS A 43 6.31 -0.44 -14.21
C LYS A 43 7.73 -0.82 -14.62
N ALA A 44 8.69 0.07 -14.46
CA ALA A 44 10.09 -0.21 -14.76
C ALA A 44 10.65 -1.34 -13.88
N ILE A 45 10.19 -1.44 -12.62
CA ILE A 45 10.63 -2.45 -11.67
C ILE A 45 9.79 -3.73 -11.79
N LEU A 46 8.46 -3.62 -11.74
CA LEU A 46 7.54 -4.76 -11.63
C LEU A 46 7.03 -5.28 -12.98
N GLY A 47 7.30 -4.57 -14.07
CA GLY A 47 6.68 -4.82 -15.36
C GLY A 47 5.21 -4.38 -15.39
N GLN A 48 4.35 -5.19 -16.01
CA GLN A 48 2.95 -4.84 -16.14
C GLN A 48 2.20 -5.06 -14.82
N VAL A 49 1.66 -3.96 -14.25
CA VAL A 49 0.78 -3.99 -13.09
C VAL A 49 -0.67 -3.72 -13.50
N PRO A 50 -1.67 -4.28 -12.80
CA PRO A 50 -3.08 -4.01 -13.08
C PRO A 50 -3.43 -2.52 -12.97
N ALA A 51 -4.46 -2.09 -13.71
CA ALA A 51 -5.03 -0.76 -13.49
C ALA A 51 -5.60 -0.62 -12.07
N GLY A 52 -5.63 0.61 -11.54
CA GLY A 52 -6.06 0.85 -10.16
C GLY A 52 -5.05 0.39 -9.11
N THR A 53 -3.77 0.38 -9.47
CA THR A 53 -2.67 0.02 -8.60
C THR A 53 -1.73 1.21 -8.43
N LEU A 54 -1.20 1.36 -7.22
CA LEU A 54 -0.03 2.19 -6.93
C LEU A 54 1.04 1.32 -6.26
N CYS A 55 2.30 1.70 -6.38
CA CYS A 55 3.35 1.08 -5.59
C CYS A 55 4.03 2.11 -4.69
N ALA A 56 4.46 1.65 -3.52
CA ALA A 56 5.21 2.47 -2.59
C ALA A 56 6.37 1.65 -2.02
N SER A 57 7.41 2.36 -1.65
CA SER A 57 8.52 1.79 -0.90
C SER A 57 9.04 2.84 0.06
N SER A 58 9.68 2.39 1.13
CA SER A 58 10.50 3.28 1.92
C SER A 58 11.88 3.47 1.25
N GLY A 59 12.64 4.47 1.70
CA GLY A 59 14.06 4.57 1.38
C GLY A 59 14.93 3.50 2.06
N ASN A 60 14.34 2.64 2.91
CA ASN A 60 15.01 1.58 3.64
C ASN A 60 14.52 0.21 3.17
N ILE A 61 15.40 -0.58 2.54
CA ILE A 61 15.05 -1.90 2.01
C ILE A 61 14.56 -2.91 3.05
N LYS A 62 14.65 -2.63 4.35
CA LYS A 62 14.14 -3.47 5.45
C LYS A 62 12.80 -2.98 6.02
N SER A 63 12.22 -1.91 5.47
CA SER A 63 11.01 -1.27 5.99
C SER A 63 9.91 -1.28 4.93
N TYR A 64 9.00 -2.23 5.05
CA TYR A 64 7.93 -2.51 4.09
C TYR A 64 6.80 -3.30 4.77
N ALA A 65 5.60 -3.26 4.19
CA ALA A 65 4.50 -4.14 4.58
C ALA A 65 4.81 -5.59 4.17
N SER A 66 4.44 -6.53 5.04
CA SER A 66 4.83 -7.94 4.98
C SER A 66 3.62 -8.86 4.90
N ARG A 67 3.87 -10.17 4.92
CA ARG A 67 2.81 -11.18 5.01
C ARG A 67 1.99 -10.95 6.28
N GLY A 68 0.67 -10.84 6.12
CA GLY A 68 -0.26 -10.53 7.21
C GLY A 68 -0.71 -9.06 7.25
N ASP A 69 -0.04 -8.16 6.53
CA ASP A 69 -0.46 -6.75 6.41
C ASP A 69 -1.44 -6.50 5.24
N SER A 70 -1.79 -7.53 4.46
CA SER A 70 -2.77 -7.42 3.37
C SER A 70 -4.09 -6.86 3.88
N GLY A 71 -4.64 -5.86 3.17
CA GLY A 71 -5.84 -5.14 3.58
C GLY A 71 -5.58 -3.90 4.43
N SER A 72 -4.38 -3.69 4.97
CA SER A 72 -4.05 -2.50 5.75
C SER A 72 -4.07 -1.22 4.90
N ALA A 73 -4.46 -0.11 5.54
CA ALA A 73 -4.50 1.21 4.93
C ALA A 73 -3.09 1.81 4.77
N LEU A 74 -2.81 2.34 3.59
CA LEU A 74 -1.72 3.30 3.36
C LEU A 74 -2.30 4.71 3.51
N VAL A 75 -1.81 5.48 4.48
CA VAL A 75 -2.42 6.74 4.92
C VAL A 75 -1.45 7.91 4.77
N VAL A 76 -1.89 9.01 4.16
CA VAL A 76 -1.18 10.31 4.16
C VAL A 76 -1.89 11.30 5.07
N ARG A 77 -1.15 12.31 5.56
CA ARG A 77 -1.65 13.36 6.49
C ARG A 77 -2.28 12.85 7.78
N GLY A 78 -2.10 11.57 8.10
CA GLY A 78 -2.68 10.92 9.28
C GLY A 78 -4.16 10.53 9.16
N TYR A 79 -4.86 10.87 8.07
CA TYR A 79 -6.29 10.56 7.93
C TYR A 79 -6.77 10.23 6.51
N ILE A 80 -5.96 10.42 5.47
CA ILE A 80 -6.37 10.17 4.09
C ILE A 80 -5.83 8.81 3.65
N GLN A 81 -6.71 7.82 3.51
CA GLN A 81 -6.34 6.52 2.96
C GLN A 81 -6.21 6.59 1.43
N ILE A 82 -4.99 6.37 0.93
CA ILE A 82 -4.66 6.41 -0.49
C ILE A 82 -4.45 5.03 -1.10
N GLY A 83 -4.24 4.01 -0.26
CA GLY A 83 -3.97 2.66 -0.73
C GLY A 83 -4.41 1.57 0.25
N ILE A 84 -4.50 0.35 -0.26
CA ILE A 84 -4.73 -0.87 0.51
C ILE A 84 -3.62 -1.84 0.18
N VAL A 85 -2.90 -2.35 1.19
CA VAL A 85 -1.81 -3.33 0.97
C VAL A 85 -2.37 -4.54 0.22
N SER A 86 -1.75 -4.87 -0.91
CA SER A 86 -2.18 -5.97 -1.77
C SER A 86 -1.14 -7.09 -1.79
N TYR A 87 -0.01 -6.87 -2.47
CA TYR A 87 1.05 -7.89 -2.61
C TYR A 87 2.43 -7.25 -2.84
N LYS A 88 3.46 -8.08 -2.91
CA LYS A 88 4.79 -7.75 -3.42
C LYS A 88 5.36 -8.94 -4.18
N ILE A 89 6.43 -8.72 -4.95
CA ILE A 89 7.12 -9.77 -5.70
C ILE A 89 8.57 -9.83 -5.20
N PRO A 90 8.88 -10.65 -4.17
CA PRO A 90 10.18 -10.66 -3.51
C PRO A 90 11.37 -10.94 -4.44
N ASP A 91 11.16 -11.77 -5.48
CA ASP A 91 12.18 -12.11 -6.49
C ASP A 91 12.59 -10.91 -7.35
N ILE A 92 11.74 -9.88 -7.43
CA ILE A 92 12.00 -8.63 -8.15
C ILE A 92 12.41 -7.52 -7.16
N SER A 93 11.64 -7.34 -6.10
CA SER A 93 11.92 -6.36 -5.05
C SER A 93 11.31 -6.80 -3.72
N ARG A 94 12.15 -6.90 -2.69
CA ARG A 94 11.70 -7.23 -1.33
C ARG A 94 10.93 -6.08 -0.66
N SER A 95 11.19 -4.83 -1.05
CA SER A 95 10.73 -3.62 -0.35
C SER A 95 9.72 -2.78 -1.12
N LEU A 96 9.49 -3.06 -2.40
CA LEU A 96 8.46 -2.39 -3.18
C LEU A 96 7.13 -3.12 -2.97
N VAL A 97 6.19 -2.43 -2.33
CA VAL A 97 4.86 -2.97 -2.03
C VAL A 97 3.85 -2.41 -3.03
N VAL A 98 2.98 -3.29 -3.52
CA VAL A 98 1.87 -2.98 -4.40
C VAL A 98 0.61 -2.79 -3.59
N TYR A 99 -0.09 -1.68 -3.84
CA TYR A 99 -1.32 -1.31 -3.17
C TYR A 99 -2.45 -1.13 -4.18
N THR A 100 -3.66 -1.48 -3.78
CA THR A 100 -4.88 -1.06 -4.49
C THR A 100 -5.07 0.44 -4.30
N ASP A 101 -5.20 1.20 -5.39
CA ASP A 101 -5.35 2.66 -5.38
C ASP A 101 -6.79 3.05 -5.05
N THR A 102 -7.03 3.54 -3.82
CA THR A 102 -8.38 3.92 -3.39
C THR A 102 -8.93 5.11 -4.18
N GLY A 103 -8.06 5.98 -4.70
CA GLY A 103 -8.45 7.10 -5.55
C GLY A 103 -8.92 6.67 -6.93
N TYR A 104 -8.39 5.56 -7.47
CA TYR A 104 -8.89 4.97 -8.72
C TYR A 104 -10.29 4.36 -8.53
N PHE A 105 -10.56 3.75 -7.38
CA PHE A 105 -11.85 3.11 -7.08
C PHE A 105 -12.87 4.01 -6.39
N TYR A 106 -12.59 5.31 -6.25
CA TYR A 106 -13.41 6.23 -5.45
C TYR A 106 -14.89 6.26 -5.86
N ASP A 107 -15.18 6.38 -7.16
CA ASP A 107 -16.55 6.43 -7.67
C ASP A 107 -17.31 5.12 -7.39
N TRP A 108 -16.63 3.98 -7.53
CA TRP A 108 -17.21 2.68 -7.21
C TRP A 108 -17.50 2.56 -5.70
N ILE A 109 -16.54 2.94 -4.83
CA ILE A 109 -16.72 2.91 -3.38
C ILE A 109 -17.90 3.79 -2.96
N THR A 110 -17.97 5.01 -3.47
CA THR A 110 -19.04 5.96 -3.11
C THR A 110 -20.41 5.50 -3.60
N HIS A 111 -20.49 4.93 -4.80
CA HIS A 111 -21.73 4.35 -5.32
C HIS A 111 -22.23 3.19 -4.45
N GLN A 112 -21.37 2.22 -4.14
CA GLN A 112 -21.74 1.06 -3.31
C GLN A 112 -22.13 1.48 -1.88
N THR A 113 -21.40 2.44 -1.31
CA THR A 113 -21.70 2.97 0.04
C THR A 113 -23.09 3.62 0.09
N LYS A 114 -23.46 4.43 -0.92
CA LYS A 114 -24.80 5.04 -0.99
C LYS A 114 -25.91 4.00 -1.08
N MET A 115 -25.72 2.95 -1.89
CA MET A 115 -26.71 1.88 -2.05
C MET A 115 -26.95 1.11 -0.74
N LEU A 116 -25.93 0.96 0.10
CA LEU A 116 -26.02 0.24 1.37
C LEU A 116 -26.65 1.05 2.51
N TYR A 117 -26.34 2.35 2.59
CA TYR A 117 -26.64 3.16 3.79
C TYR A 117 -27.63 4.30 3.58
N CYS A 118 -28.00 4.62 2.34
CA CYS A 118 -28.91 5.73 2.02
C CYS A 118 -30.21 5.28 1.35
N ALA A 119 -30.61 4.02 1.56
CA ALA A 119 -31.90 3.47 1.12
C ALA A 119 -33.07 4.13 1.87
#